data_AF-A0A1W6ZU87-F1
#
_entry.id   AF-A0A1W6ZU87-F1
#
_cell.length_a   1.000
_cell.length_b   1.000
_cell.length_c   1.000
_cell.angle_alpha   90.00
_cell.angle_beta   90.00
_cell.angle_gamma   90.00
#
_symmetry.space_group_name_H-M   'P 1'
#
loop_
_entity.id
_entity.type
_entity.pdbx_description
1 polymer ?
#
loop_
_entity_poly.entity_id
_entity_poly.type
_entity_poly.pdbx_seq_one_letter_code
_entity_poly.pdbx_strand_id
1 'polypeptide(L)' 'MSKVDTLATLDRRIAVARANLNLLIEQAAAATGSTNEERLADRIAQETEAIERLEKEREAFEKSS' A
#
# COMPACT_ATOMS: atom_id res chain seq x y z
N MET A 1 -23.49 -2.40 6.36
CA MET A 1 -22.33 -3.04 5.70
C MET A 1 -21.95 -4.25 6.56
N SER A 2 -21.86 -5.44 5.99
CA SER A 2 -21.56 -6.67 6.77
C SER A 2 -20.06 -6.79 7.07
N LYS A 3 -19.67 -7.66 8.03
CA LYS A 3 -18.26 -7.97 8.32
C LYS A 3 -17.50 -8.37 7.04
N VAL A 4 -18.13 -9.20 6.21
CA VAL A 4 -17.59 -9.67 4.94
C VAL A 4 -17.36 -8.52 3.97
N ASP A 5 -18.31 -7.59 3.86
CA ASP A 5 -18.18 -6.43 2.96
C ASP A 5 -17.04 -5.49 3.38
N THR A 6 -16.87 -5.27 4.69
CA THR A 6 -15.80 -4.43 5.22
C THR A 6 -14.42 -5.07 5.01
N LEU A 7 -14.27 -6.36 5.30
CA LEU A 7 -13.02 -7.08 5.03
C LEU A 7 -12.68 -7.08 3.53
N ALA A 8 -13.66 -7.36 2.67
CA ALA A 8 -13.45 -7.31 1.22
C ALA A 8 -13.05 -5.90 0.72
N THR A 9 -13.56 -4.86 1.36
CA THR A 9 -13.20 -3.46 1.05
C THR A 9 -11.75 -3.17 1.47
N LEU A 10 -11.32 -3.63 2.64
CA LEU A 10 -9.94 -3.49 3.11
C LEU A 10 -8.98 -4.28 2.22
N ASP A 11 -9.33 -5.52 1.86
CA ASP A 11 -8.55 -6.34 0.93
C ASP A 11 -8.37 -5.66 -0.43
N ARG A 12 -9.44 -5.07 -0.97
CA ARG A 12 -9.36 -4.31 -2.23
C ARG A 12 -8.43 -3.10 -2.11
N ARG A 13 -8.51 -2.36 -1.01
CA ARG A 13 -7.63 -1.19 -0.77
C ARG A 13 -6.16 -1.61 -0.67
N ILE A 14 -5.86 -2.70 0.05
CA ILE A 14 -4.52 -3.27 0.17
C ILE A 14 -4.00 -3.70 -1.21
N ALA A 15 -4.83 -4.39 -2.01
CA ALA A 15 -4.45 -4.83 -3.35
C ALA A 15 -4.08 -3.66 -4.27
N VAL A 16 -4.86 -2.57 -4.24
CA VAL A 16 -4.57 -1.35 -5.00
C VAL A 16 -3.26 -0.70 -4.53
N ALA A 17 -3.05 -0.56 -3.22
CA ALA A 17 -1.83 0.04 -2.68
C ALA A 17 -0.57 -0.79 -3.03
N ARG A 18 -0.66 -2.12 -2.98
CA ARG A 18 0.43 -3.01 -3.41
C ARG A 18 0.72 -2.90 -4.91
N ALA A 19 -0.30 -2.76 -5.74
CA ALA A 19 -0.11 -2.54 -7.18
C ALA A 19 0.60 -1.19 -7.45
N ASN A 20 0.22 -0.13 -6.73
CA ASN A 20 0.88 1.17 -6.81
C ASN A 20 2.35 1.09 -6.37
N LEU A 21 2.62 0.40 -5.25
CA LEU A 21 3.97 0.19 -4.74
C LEU A 21 4.87 -0.51 -5.78
N ASN A 22 4.36 -1.57 -6.42
CA ASN A 22 5.12 -2.27 -7.47
C ASN A 22 5.45 -1.34 -8.64
N LEU A 23 4.49 -0.53 -9.09
CA LEU A 23 4.73 0.45 -10.16
C LEU A 23 5.77 1.49 -9.74
N LEU A 24 5.76 1.96 -8.49
CA LEU A 24 6.75 2.90 -7.97
C LEU A 24 8.15 2.28 -7.92
N ILE A 25 8.27 1.01 -7.54
CA ILE A 25 9.54 0.26 -7.54
C ILE A 25 10.09 0.15 -8.97
N GLU A 26 9.25 -0.17 -9.95
CA GLU A 26 9.65 -0.21 -11.37
C GLU A 26 10.12 1.15 -11.86
N GLN A 27 9.40 2.22 -11.50
CA GLN A 27 9.80 3.59 -11.83
C GLN A 27 11.12 3.99 -11.18
N ALA A 28 11.32 3.65 -9.90
CA ALA A 28 12.57 3.93 -9.18
C ALA A 28 13.75 3.21 -9.83
N ALA A 29 13.59 1.93 -10.18
CA ALA A 29 14.61 1.16 -10.90
C ALA A 29 14.98 1.80 -12.26
N ALA A 30 13.98 2.32 -12.98
CA ALA A 30 14.20 3.01 -14.26
C ALA A 30 14.79 4.44 -14.10
N ALA A 31 14.64 5.06 -12.94
CA ALA A 31 15.04 6.45 -12.67
C ALA A 31 16.37 6.60 -11.90
N THR A 32 17.11 5.50 -11.70
CA THR A 32 18.37 5.49 -10.94
C THR A 32 19.38 6.52 -11.47
N GLY A 33 19.99 7.28 -10.56
CA GLY A 33 20.93 8.37 -10.88
C GLY A 33 20.27 9.68 -11.34
N SER A 34 18.93 9.76 -11.34
CA SER A 34 18.19 10.98 -11.66
C SER A 34 17.77 11.76 -10.41
N THR A 35 17.47 13.04 -10.56
CA THR A 35 16.89 13.89 -9.49
C THR A 35 15.53 13.38 -8.96
N ASN A 36 14.90 12.44 -9.65
CA ASN A 36 13.62 11.86 -9.23
C ASN A 36 13.77 10.65 -8.30
N GLU A 37 14.98 10.10 -8.14
CA GLU A 37 15.23 8.90 -7.34
C GLU A 37 14.82 9.09 -5.88
N GLU A 38 15.24 10.18 -5.24
CA GLU A 38 14.88 10.49 -3.84
C GLU A 38 13.36 10.65 -3.66
N ARG A 39 12.69 11.34 -4.59
CA ARG A 39 11.23 11.53 -4.54
C ARG A 39 10.47 10.21 -4.70
N LEU A 40 10.97 9.31 -5.55
CA LEU A 40 10.38 7.98 -5.72
C LEU A 40 10.63 7.12 -4.48
N ALA A 41 11.80 7.21 -3.87
CA ALA A 41 12.11 6.52 -2.61
C ALA A 41 11.19 6.99 -1.47
N ASP A 42 10.97 8.30 -1.31
CA ASP A 42 10.03 8.85 -0.32
C ASP A 42 8.61 8.34 -0.56
N ARG A 43 8.18 8.28 -1.83
CA ARG A 43 6.83 7.80 -2.19
C ARG A 43 6.67 6.30 -1.91
N ILE A 44 7.70 5.50 -2.17
CA ILE A 44 7.74 4.07 -1.84
C ILE A 44 7.61 3.86 -0.33
N ALA A 45 8.33 4.64 0.48
CA ALA A 45 8.23 4.57 1.93
C ALA A 45 6.81 4.90 2.42
N GLN A 46 6.23 6.00 1.92
CA GLN A 46 4.86 6.40 2.26
C GLN A 46 3.82 5.31 1.92
N GLU A 47 3.94 4.68 0.76
CA GLU A 47 2.99 3.65 0.32
C GLU A 47 3.17 2.33 1.09
N THR A 48 4.40 2.00 1.46
CA THR A 48 4.69 0.87 2.35
C THR A 48 4.03 1.05 3.71
N GLU A 49 4.19 2.22 4.35
CA GLU A 49 3.51 2.51 5.62
C GLU A 49 1.97 2.51 5.49
N ALA A 50 1.43 2.95 4.35
CA ALA A 50 0.00 2.93 4.10
C ALA A 50 -0.53 1.49 4.04
N ILE A 51 0.19 0.59 3.38
CA ILE A 51 -0.13 -0.85 3.35
C ILE A 51 -0.10 -1.43 4.76
N GLU A 52 0.94 -1.16 5.55
CA GLU A 52 1.02 -1.67 6.93
C GLU A 52 -0.15 -1.19 7.80
N ARG A 53 -0.57 0.08 7.65
CA ARG A 53 -1.73 0.62 8.38
C ARG A 53 -3.02 -0.09 7.95
N LEU A 54 -3.22 -0.33 6.66
CA LEU A 54 -4.39 -1.05 6.14
C LEU A 54 -4.42 -2.51 6.61
N GLU A 55 -3.27 -3.19 6.65
CA GLU A 55 -3.16 -4.56 7.16
C GLU A 55 -3.51 -4.63 8.65
N LYS A 56 -3.01 -3.69 9.46
CA LYS A 56 -3.38 -3.57 10.88
C LYS A 56 -4.87 -3.28 11.08
N GLU A 57 -5.44 -2.39 10.27
CA GLU A 57 -6.88 -2.08 10.28
C GLU A 57 -7.70 -3.34 9.97
N ARG A 58 -7.32 -4.09 8.93
CA ARG A 58 -7.95 -5.36 8.54
C ARG A 58 -7.87 -6.39 9.65
N GLU A 59 -6.69 -6.61 10.22
CA GLU A 59 -6.49 -7.57 11.30
C GLU A 59 -7.29 -7.20 12.56
N ALA A 60 -7.29 -5.92 12.94
CA ALA A 60 -8.07 -5.43 14.06
C ALA A 60 -9.57 -5.62 13.83
N PHE A 61 -10.06 -5.32 12.63
CA PHE A 61 -11.46 -5.54 12.26
C PHE A 61 -11.84 -7.02 12.24
N GLU A 62 -10.97 -7.89 11.76
CA GLU A 62 -11.18 -9.34 11.76
C GLU A 62 -11.34 -9.90 13.18
N LYS A 63 -10.54 -9.41 14.13
CA LYS A 63 -10.52 -9.82 15.54
C LYS A 63 -11.65 -9.21 16.39
N SER A 64 -12.17 -8.05 16.00
CA SER A 64 -13.15 -7.29 16.81
C SER A 64 -14.62 -7.50 16.41
N SER A 65 -14.87 -8.16 15.28
CA SER A 65 -16.21 -8.41 14.74
C SER A 65 -16.57 -9.89 14.73
#